data_AF-A0A7W1X8D1-F1
#
_entry.id   AF-A0A7W1X8D1-F1
#
_cell.length_a   1.000
_cell.length_b   1.000
_cell.length_c   1.000
_cell.angle_alpha   90.00
_cell.angle_beta   90.00
_cell.angle_gamma   90.00
#
_symmetry.space_group_name_H-M   'P 1'
#
loop_
_entity.id
_entity.type
_entity.pdbx_description
1 polymer ?
#
loop_
_entity_poly.entity_id
_entity_poly.type
_entity_poly.pdbx_seq_one_letter_code
_entity_poly.pdbx_strand_id
1 'polypeptide(L)'
;MARRGQKIDDKLREEIRAYFASCGNKKETARKFGVSDSTVRKVVSESDEFAELRAQKKREHIEKAWAIINTYMDRVLDPEVVERTNARDSAIVMGTLWDKINKEKELGLKQEELTLRRLELERAEETDGGELDAVAEALKKVVSNDD
;
A
#
# COMPACT_ATOMS: atom_id res chain seq x y z
N MET A 1 8.53 -30.60 -2.74
CA MET A 1 7.55 -31.59 -2.22
C MET A 1 6.37 -30.82 -1.63
N ALA A 2 5.13 -31.20 -1.96
CA ALA A 2 3.94 -30.54 -1.42
C ALA A 2 3.77 -30.90 0.07
N ARG A 3 3.54 -29.89 0.93
CA ARG A 3 3.35 -30.06 2.38
C ARG A 3 1.95 -30.61 2.72
N ARG A 4 1.57 -31.76 2.16
CA ARG A 4 0.27 -32.38 2.41
C ARG A 4 0.21 -32.92 3.84
N GLY A 5 -0.78 -32.46 4.61
CA GLY A 5 -1.07 -32.95 5.96
C GLY A 5 -0.25 -32.35 7.12
N GLN A 6 0.68 -31.42 6.84
CA GLN A 6 1.44 -30.74 7.89
C GLN A 6 0.69 -29.51 8.43
N LYS A 7 0.72 -29.33 9.76
CA LYS A 7 0.18 -28.13 10.40
C LYS A 7 1.01 -26.92 9.96
N ILE A 8 0.31 -25.89 9.48
CA ILE A 8 0.89 -24.67 8.94
C ILE A 8 1.20 -23.75 10.12
N ASP A 9 2.43 -23.26 10.19
CA ASP A 9 2.84 -22.24 11.16
C ASP A 9 2.13 -20.89 10.89
N ASP A 10 1.95 -20.09 11.93
CA ASP A 10 1.25 -18.81 11.86
C ASP A 10 1.98 -17.81 10.95
N LYS A 11 3.33 -17.85 10.96
CA LYS A 11 4.15 -17.04 10.05
C LYS A 11 3.83 -17.34 8.59
N LEU A 12 3.76 -18.62 8.25
CA LEU A 12 3.45 -19.07 6.89
C LEU A 12 1.99 -18.75 6.51
N ARG A 13 1.07 -18.78 7.48
CA ARG A 13 -0.32 -18.37 7.28
C ARG A 13 -0.41 -16.89 6.87
N GLU A 14 0.35 -16.01 7.52
CA GLU A 14 0.41 -14.60 7.16
C GLU A 14 1.15 -14.33 5.85
N GLU A 15 2.22 -15.06 5.54
CA GLU A 15 2.91 -14.96 4.25
C GLU A 15 1.98 -15.33 3.08
N ILE A 16 1.15 -16.38 3.25
CA ILE A 16 0.13 -16.77 2.27
C ILE A 16 -0.91 -15.67 2.10
N ARG A 17 -1.42 -15.08 3.20
CA ARG A 17 -2.39 -13.97 3.16
C ARG A 17 -1.83 -12.75 2.46
N ALA A 18 -0.61 -12.34 2.81
CA ALA A 18 0.06 -11.17 2.23
C ALA A 18 0.31 -11.34 0.73
N TYR A 19 0.81 -12.50 0.31
CA TYR A 19 1.03 -12.76 -1.11
C TYR A 19 -0.28 -12.84 -1.89
N PHE A 20 -1.30 -13.52 -1.35
CA PHE A 20 -2.61 -13.58 -1.99
C PHE A 20 -3.24 -12.20 -2.15
N ALA A 21 -3.10 -11.31 -1.16
CA ALA A 21 -3.58 -9.92 -1.26
C ALA A 21 -2.89 -9.12 -2.38
N SER A 22 -1.65 -9.48 -2.75
CA SER A 22 -0.91 -8.81 -3.83
C SER A 22 -1.28 -9.33 -5.23
N CYS A 23 -1.53 -10.62 -5.40
CA CYS A 23 -1.73 -11.25 -6.72
C CYS A 23 -3.17 -11.67 -7.02
N GLY A 24 -4.02 -11.82 -6.01
CA GLY A 24 -5.41 -12.29 -6.13
C GLY A 24 -5.57 -13.74 -6.63
N ASN A 25 -4.48 -14.46 -6.89
CA ASN A 25 -4.52 -15.78 -7.54
C ASN A 25 -4.15 -16.92 -6.57
N LYS A 26 -5.15 -17.78 -6.28
CA LYS A 26 -5.01 -18.90 -5.33
C LYS A 26 -4.06 -19.99 -5.83
N LYS A 27 -4.11 -20.33 -7.12
CA LYS A 27 -3.27 -21.37 -7.72
C LYS A 27 -1.80 -20.96 -7.72
N GLU A 28 -1.54 -19.70 -8.01
CA GLU A 28 -0.20 -19.13 -7.98
C GLU A 28 0.37 -19.11 -6.56
N THR A 29 -0.44 -18.64 -5.60
CA THR A 29 -0.10 -18.64 -4.17
C THR A 29 0.20 -20.07 -3.68
N ALA A 30 -0.65 -21.04 -4.03
CA ALA A 30 -0.47 -22.44 -3.68
C ALA A 30 0.85 -23.03 -4.21
N ARG A 31 1.20 -22.72 -5.47
CA ARG A 31 2.47 -23.14 -6.09
C ARG A 31 3.67 -22.53 -5.38
N LYS A 32 3.62 -21.23 -5.05
CA LYS A 32 4.71 -20.51 -4.39
C LYS A 32 5.03 -21.08 -3.01
N PHE A 33 4.01 -21.35 -2.20
CA PHE A 33 4.18 -21.82 -0.82
C PHE A 33 4.11 -23.35 -0.66
N GLY A 34 3.90 -24.11 -1.75
CA GLY A 34 3.86 -25.57 -1.72
C GLY A 34 2.67 -26.16 -0.94
N VAL A 35 1.55 -25.43 -0.91
CA VAL A 35 0.30 -25.80 -0.22
C VAL A 35 -0.82 -26.11 -1.23
N SER A 36 -1.93 -26.70 -0.81
CA SER A 36 -3.08 -26.90 -1.70
C SER A 36 -3.89 -25.62 -1.87
N ASP A 37 -4.60 -25.49 -3.00
CA ASP A 37 -5.53 -24.38 -3.25
C ASP A 37 -6.61 -24.28 -2.17
N SER A 38 -7.10 -25.43 -1.67
CA SER A 38 -8.02 -25.52 -0.54
C SER A 38 -7.45 -24.94 0.76
N THR A 39 -6.15 -25.13 1.01
CA THR A 39 -5.46 -24.55 2.15
C THR A 39 -5.37 -23.03 2.03
N VAL A 40 -5.00 -22.52 0.85
CA VAL A 40 -4.98 -21.06 0.59
C VAL A 40 -6.37 -20.48 0.84
N ARG A 41 -7.41 -21.13 0.32
CA ARG A 41 -8.80 -20.71 0.53
C ARG A 41 -9.16 -20.64 2.01
N LYS A 42 -8.85 -21.68 2.78
CA LYS A 42 -9.12 -21.74 4.22
C LYS A 42 -8.40 -20.64 5.00
N VAL A 43 -7.12 -20.44 4.71
CA VAL A 43 -6.26 -19.42 5.34
C VAL A 43 -6.77 -18.00 5.07
N VAL A 44 -7.23 -17.74 3.84
CA VAL A 44 -7.77 -16.43 3.45
C VAL A 44 -9.17 -16.21 4.02
N SER A 45 -9.99 -17.27 4.13
CA SER A 45 -11.36 -17.16 4.66
C SER A 45 -11.47 -17.19 6.18
N GLU A 46 -10.44 -17.66 6.89
CA GLU A 46 -10.42 -17.67 8.34
C GLU A 46 -10.46 -16.23 8.87
N SER A 47 -11.55 -15.88 9.56
CA SER A 47 -11.63 -14.66 10.35
C SER A 47 -10.54 -14.71 11.42
N ASP A 48 -9.63 -13.77 11.35
CA ASP A 48 -8.54 -13.67 12.30
C ASP A 48 -9.05 -13.06 13.60
N GLU A 49 -9.30 -13.90 14.61
CA GLU A 49 -9.77 -13.48 15.95
C GLU A 49 -8.85 -12.43 16.60
N PHE A 50 -7.59 -12.36 16.17
CA PHE A 50 -6.61 -11.40 16.64
C PHE A 50 -6.41 -10.20 15.70
N ALA A 51 -7.18 -10.07 14.61
CA ALA A 51 -7.00 -8.98 13.64
C ALA A 51 -7.09 -7.62 14.31
N GLU A 52 -8.14 -7.45 15.11
CA GLU A 52 -8.39 -6.22 15.86
C GLU A 52 -7.30 -5.96 16.90
N LEU A 53 -6.88 -7.00 17.63
CA LEU A 53 -5.81 -6.88 18.61
C LEU A 53 -4.47 -6.52 17.96
N ARG A 54 -4.14 -7.11 16.80
CA ARG A 54 -2.91 -6.77 16.06
C ARG A 54 -2.99 -5.35 15.49
N ALA A 55 -4.14 -4.93 14.99
CA ALA A 55 -4.34 -3.55 14.54
C ALA A 55 -4.20 -2.55 15.70
N GLN A 56 -4.78 -2.87 16.86
CA GLN A 56 -4.62 -2.09 18.10
C GLN A 56 -3.16 -2.01 18.53
N LYS A 57 -2.45 -3.14 18.64
CA LYS A 57 -1.04 -3.15 19.07
C LYS A 57 -0.13 -2.44 18.10
N LYS A 58 -0.40 -2.50 16.78
CA LYS A 58 0.30 -1.69 15.78
C LYS A 58 0.09 -0.20 16.03
N ARG A 59 -1.14 0.25 16.27
CA ARG A 59 -1.44 1.65 16.61
C ARG A 59 -0.72 2.08 17.88
N GLU A 60 -0.86 1.33 18.97
CA GLU A 60 -0.17 1.61 20.24
C GLU A 60 1.36 1.68 20.07
N HIS A 61 1.94 0.82 19.22
CA HIS A 61 3.38 0.85 18.96
C HIS A 61 3.80 2.09 18.16
N ILE A 62 3.01 2.46 17.15
CA ILE A 62 3.22 3.69 16.36
C ILE A 62 3.12 4.92 17.26
N GLU A 63 2.10 5.00 18.12
CA GLU A 63 1.92 6.09 19.08
C GLU A 63 3.10 6.20 20.06
N LYS A 64 3.57 5.08 20.61
CA LYS A 64 4.76 5.06 21.47
C LYS A 64 6.02 5.51 20.73
N ALA A 65 6.21 5.06 19.50
CA ALA A 65 7.34 5.49 18.68
C ALA A 65 7.30 7.01 18.45
N TRP A 66 6.12 7.56 18.11
CA TRP A 66 5.93 9.00 17.97
C TRP A 66 6.21 9.77 19.27
N ALA A 67 5.75 9.27 20.42
CA ALA A 67 6.02 9.90 21.70
C ALA A 67 7.52 9.98 22.02
N ILE A 68 8.27 8.90 21.73
CA ILE A 68 9.72 8.87 21.88
C ILE A 68 10.38 9.88 20.93
N ILE A 69 10.00 9.87 19.65
CA ILE A 69 10.54 10.80 18.65
C ILE A 69 10.31 12.24 19.09
N ASN A 70 9.09 12.60 19.53
CA ASN A 70 8.75 13.93 20.01
C ASN A 70 9.62 14.34 21.21
N THR A 71 9.83 13.44 22.17
CA THR A 71 10.69 13.72 23.33
C THR A 71 12.13 14.06 22.91
N TYR A 72 12.67 13.34 21.93
CA TYR A 72 14.01 13.64 21.40
C TYR A 72 14.04 14.91 20.57
N MET A 73 12.98 15.21 19.80
CA MET A 73 12.88 16.47 19.06
C MET A 73 12.84 17.66 20.01
N ASP A 74 12.04 17.60 21.08
CA ASP A 74 11.97 18.63 22.11
C ASP A 74 13.35 18.86 22.74
N ARG A 75 14.10 17.78 23.00
CA ARG A 75 15.47 17.87 23.53
C ARG A 75 16.44 18.54 22.56
N VAL A 76 16.31 18.31 21.25
CA VAL A 76 17.17 18.95 20.23
C VAL A 76 16.83 20.43 20.06
N LEU A 77 15.58 20.82 20.31
CA LEU A 77 15.11 22.20 20.25
C LEU A 77 15.46 23.02 21.50
N ASP A 78 15.86 22.36 22.59
CA ASP A 78 16.27 23.01 23.84
C ASP A 78 17.43 23.99 23.59
N PRO A 79 17.28 25.29 23.93
CA PRO A 79 18.31 26.30 23.72
C PRO A 79 19.67 25.92 24.33
N GLU A 80 19.69 25.27 25.50
CA GLU A 80 20.95 24.84 26.13
C GLU A 80 21.68 23.77 25.31
N VAL A 81 20.93 22.90 24.62
CA VAL A 81 21.52 21.87 23.75
C VAL A 81 22.06 22.53 22.50
N VAL A 82 21.29 23.44 21.89
CA VAL A 82 21.69 24.15 20.68
C VAL A 82 22.97 24.95 20.92
N GLU A 83 23.06 25.69 22.02
CA GLU A 83 24.26 26.48 22.37
C GLU A 83 25.49 25.62 22.64
N ARG A 84 25.30 24.44 23.24
CA ARG A 84 26.40 23.51 23.53
C ARG A 84 26.81 22.64 22.35
N THR A 85 25.99 22.58 21.30
CA THR A 85 26.25 21.74 20.13
C THR A 85 27.27 22.39 19.21
N ASN A 86 28.22 21.61 18.72
CA ASN A 86 29.25 22.12 17.81
C ASN A 86 28.67 22.36 16.39
N ALA A 87 29.32 23.24 15.63
CA ALA A 87 28.85 23.62 14.30
C ALA A 87 28.73 22.45 13.30
N ARG A 88 29.57 21.41 13.42
CA ARG A 88 29.52 20.22 12.54
C ARG A 88 28.23 19.43 12.79
N ASP A 89 27.92 19.14 14.05
CA ASP A 89 26.75 18.35 14.41
C ASP A 89 25.47 19.12 14.09
N SER A 90 25.45 20.43 14.33
CA SER A 90 24.36 21.31 13.92
C SER A 90 24.14 21.29 12.40
N ALA A 91 25.21 21.30 11.60
CA ALA A 91 25.12 21.21 10.14
C ALA A 91 24.58 19.85 9.67
N ILE A 92 24.95 18.75 10.31
CA ILE A 92 24.43 17.41 10.01
C ILE A 92 22.93 17.33 10.28
N VAL A 93 22.49 17.82 11.44
CA VAL A 93 21.06 17.86 11.81
C VAL A 93 20.29 18.72 10.81
N MET A 94 20.76 19.94 10.54
CA MET A 94 20.10 20.86 9.60
C MET A 94 20.03 20.29 8.18
N GLY A 95 21.11 19.71 7.67
CA GLY A 95 21.14 19.07 6.35
C GLY A 95 20.18 17.89 6.25
N THR A 96 20.14 17.04 7.28
CA THR A 96 19.23 15.89 7.33
C THR A 96 17.77 16.33 7.34
N LEU A 97 17.42 17.35 8.14
CA LEU A 97 16.07 17.89 8.20
C LEU A 97 15.65 18.52 6.87
N TRP A 98 16.53 19.32 6.27
CA TRP A 98 16.32 19.93 4.96
C TRP A 98 16.04 18.87 3.88
N ASP A 99 16.84 17.80 3.85
CA ASP A 99 16.66 16.68 2.92
C ASP A 99 15.30 16.00 3.10
N LYS A 100 14.87 15.77 4.34
CA LYS A 100 13.55 15.14 4.62
C LYS A 100 12.39 16.04 4.22
N ILE A 101 12.44 17.33 4.51
CA ILE A 101 11.41 18.30 4.11
C ILE A 101 11.27 18.35 2.59
N ASN A 102 12.39 18.35 1.86
CA ASN A 102 12.35 18.35 0.40
C ASN A 102 11.86 17.01 -0.17
N LYS A 103 12.22 15.88 0.46
CA LYS A 103 11.70 14.56 0.10
C LYS A 103 10.18 14.50 0.23
N GLU A 104 9.63 15.07 1.30
CA GLU A 104 8.18 15.12 1.52
C GLU A 104 7.47 15.94 0.44
N LYS A 105 8.01 17.11 0.08
CA LYS A 105 7.49 17.91 -1.04
C LYS A 105 7.55 17.16 -2.37
N GLU A 106 8.66 16.49 -2.66
CA GLU A 106 8.82 15.66 -3.86
C GLU A 106 7.76 14.55 -3.93
N LEU A 107 7.49 13.89 -2.80
CA LEU A 107 6.47 12.85 -2.72
C LEU A 107 5.05 13.40 -2.88
N GLY A 108 4.77 14.58 -2.31
CA GLY A 108 3.48 15.26 -2.49
C GLY A 108 3.20 15.58 -3.95
N LEU A 109 4.18 16.18 -4.66
CA LEU A 109 4.07 16.46 -6.09
C LEU A 109 3.87 15.17 -6.92
N LYS A 110 4.54 14.07 -6.57
CA LYS A 110 4.34 12.77 -7.22
C LYS A 110 2.94 12.20 -6.99
N GLN A 111 2.37 12.38 -5.81
CA GLN A 111 1.00 11.95 -5.52
C GLN A 111 -0.01 12.76 -6.34
N GLU A 112 0.18 14.06 -6.47
CA GLU A 112 -0.64 14.92 -7.32
C GLU A 112 -0.54 14.48 -8.79
N GLU A 113 0.66 14.24 -9.30
CA GLU A 113 0.89 13.74 -10.65
C GLU A 113 0.18 12.40 -10.91
N LEU A 114 0.31 11.44 -9.98
CA LEU A 114 -0.38 10.16 -10.09
C LEU A 114 -1.91 10.30 -10.06
N THR A 115 -2.42 11.25 -9.29
CA THR A 115 -3.86 11.53 -9.19
C THR A 115 -4.37 12.11 -10.50
N LEU A 116 -3.65 13.07 -11.08
CA LEU A 116 -3.97 13.63 -12.39
C LEU A 116 -3.93 12.57 -13.49
N ARG A 117 -2.90 11.72 -13.52
CA ARG A 117 -2.82 10.61 -14.49
C ARG A 117 -3.96 9.61 -14.37
N ARG A 118 -4.43 9.33 -13.14
CA ARG A 118 -5.62 8.47 -12.93
C ARG A 118 -6.87 9.12 -13.51
N LEU A 119 -7.08 10.41 -13.26
CA LEU A 119 -8.21 11.16 -13.82
C LEU A 119 -8.16 11.25 -15.36
N GLU A 120 -6.96 11.38 -15.94
CA GLU A 120 -6.78 11.35 -17.40
C GLU A 120 -7.12 9.98 -18.00
N LEU A 121 -6.73 8.89 -17.33
CA LEU A 121 -7.08 7.53 -17.74
C LEU A 121 -8.59 7.27 -17.65
N GLU A 122 -9.23 7.69 -16.55
CA GLU A 122 -10.69 7.58 -16.37
C GLU A 122 -11.45 8.37 -17.47
N ARG A 123 -11.00 9.60 -17.80
CA ARG A 123 -11.57 10.38 -18.91
C ARG A 123 -11.34 9.74 -20.27
N ALA A 124 -10.17 9.14 -20.50
CA ALA A 124 -9.90 8.43 -21.75
C ALA A 124 -10.81 7.21 -21.91
N GLU A 125 -11.04 6.44 -20.84
CA GLU A 125 -11.97 5.30 -20.82
C GLU A 125 -13.43 5.73 -21.06
N GLU A 126 -13.88 6.85 -20.48
CA GLU A 126 -15.21 7.41 -20.75
C GLU A 126 -15.37 7.85 -22.21
N THR A 127 -14.32 8.38 -22.83
CA THR A 127 -14.35 8.84 -24.22
C THR A 127 -14.37 7.64 -25.19
N ASP A 128 -13.54 6.62 -24.95
CA ASP A 128 -13.50 5.39 -25.76
C ASP A 128 -14.80 4.58 -25.64
N GLY A 129 -15.39 4.52 -24.43
CA GLY A 129 -16.70 3.88 -24.21
C GLY A 129 -17.84 4.58 -24.94
N GLY A 130 -17.83 5.92 -24.96
CA GLY A 130 -18.82 6.72 -25.70
C GLY A 130 -18.72 6.56 -27.23
N GLU A 131 -17.50 6.43 -27.77
CA GLU A 131 -17.31 6.15 -29.20
C GLU A 131 -17.80 4.75 -29.59
N LEU A 132 -17.55 3.74 -28.75
CA LEU A 132 -18.05 2.37 -28.97
C LEU A 132 -19.58 2.30 -28.91
N ASP A 133 -20.22 3.02 -27.97
CA ASP A 133 -21.68 3.09 -27.88
C ASP A 133 -22.29 3.82 -29.08
N ALA A 134 -21.67 4.91 -29.55
CA ALA A 134 -22.13 5.63 -30.74
C ALA A 134 -22.01 4.78 -32.02
N VAL A 135 -20.92 4.02 -32.17
CA VAL A 135 -20.74 3.09 -33.30
C VAL A 135 -21.73 1.92 -33.22
N ALA A 136 -21.99 1.38 -32.02
CA ALA A 136 -22.99 0.34 -31.81
C ALA A 136 -24.42 0.81 -32.13
N GLU A 137 -24.77 2.06 -31.77
CA GLU A 137 -26.06 2.66 -32.10
C GLU A 137 -26.22 2.92 -33.61
N ALA A 138 -25.14 3.36 -34.28
CA ALA A 138 -25.11 3.53 -35.73
C ALA A 138 -25.28 2.19 -36.46
N LEU A 139 -24.60 1.12 -36.02
CA LEU A 139 -24.74 -0.23 -36.57
C LEU A 139 -26.16 -0.78 -36.39
N LYS A 140 -26.80 -0.55 -35.24
CA LYS A 140 -28.21 -0.92 -35.03
C LYS A 140 -29.14 -0.23 -36.03
N LYS A 141 -28.94 1.07 -36.30
CA LYS A 141 -29.76 1.81 -37.26
C LYS A 141 -29.58 1.32 -38.71
N VAL A 142 -28.39 0.86 -39.07
CA VAL A 142 -28.14 0.26 -40.39
C VAL A 142 -28.81 -1.11 -40.51
N VAL A 143 -28.73 -1.96 -39.48
CA VAL A 143 -29.34 -3.30 -39.48
C VAL A 143 -30.87 -3.26 -39.42
N SER A 144 -31.47 -2.20 -38.86
CA SER A 144 -32.93 -2.02 -38.79
C SER A 144 -33.57 -1.37 -40.03
N ASN A 145 -32.78 -0.98 -41.04
CA ASN A 145 -33.26 -0.32 -42.26
C ASN A 145 -33.30 -1.25 -43.50
N ASP A 146 -33.02 -2.55 -43.34
CA ASP A 146 -32.98 -3.56 -44.41
C ASP A 146 -34.18 -4.55 -44.40
N ASP A 147 -35.32 -4.17 -43.81
CA ASP A 147 -36.65 -4.82 -43.99
C ASP A 147 -37.59 -3.91 -44.80
#